data_AF-A0AAV6CQ89-F1
#
_entry.id   AF-A0AAV6CQ89-F1
#
_cell.length_a   1.000
_cell.length_b   1.000
_cell.length_c   1.000
_cell.angle_alpha   90.00
_cell.angle_beta   90.00
_cell.angle_gamma   90.00
#
_symmetry.space_group_name_H-M   'P 1'
#
loop_
_entity.id
_entity.type
_entity.pdbx_description
1 polymer ?
#
loop_
_entity_poly.entity_id
_entity_poly.type
_entity_poly.pdbx_seq_one_letter_code
_entity_poly.pdbx_strand_id
1 'polypeptide(L)' 'GCTNPPADYASGQDLFGDGQWEWLIAASYADYALIEPERVTIVYPAGYEIRDRDYRLVGHPTIPREVVRAALHEMSRFYR' A
#
# COMPACT_ATOMS: atom_id res chain seq x y z
N GLY A 1 25.28 -11.22 -6.35
CA GLY A 1 23.92 -10.66 -6.17
C GLY A 1 23.71 -9.50 -7.12
N CYS A 2 22.50 -8.97 -7.23
CA CYS A 2 22.25 -7.71 -7.95
C CYS A 2 23.12 -6.59 -7.35
N THR A 3 23.66 -5.73 -8.20
CA THR A 3 24.58 -4.65 -7.80
C THR A 3 23.97 -3.25 -7.93
N ASN A 4 22.83 -3.14 -8.60
CA ASN A 4 22.10 -1.90 -8.77
C ASN A 4 21.06 -1.71 -7.63
N PRO A 5 20.61 -0.46 -7.37
CA PRO A 5 19.63 -0.18 -6.33
C PRO A 5 18.36 -1.07 -6.44
N PRO A 6 17.84 -1.63 -5.33
CA PRO A 6 16.62 -2.42 -5.33
C PRO A 6 15.41 -1.72 -5.94
N ALA A 7 15.34 -0.39 -5.79
CA ALA A 7 14.30 0.42 -6.40
C ALA A 7 14.21 0.18 -7.91
N ASP A 8 15.30 -0.08 -8.62
CA ASP A 8 15.28 -0.25 -10.07
C ASP A 8 14.44 -1.45 -10.55
N TYR A 9 14.17 -2.43 -9.67
CA TYR A 9 13.52 -3.69 -10.05
C TYR A 9 12.48 -4.23 -9.05
N ALA A 10 12.33 -3.60 -7.89
CA ALA A 10 11.40 -4.06 -6.86
C ALA A 10 10.68 -2.90 -6.17
N SER A 11 9.47 -3.20 -5.69
CA SER A 11 8.72 -2.40 -4.72
C SER A 11 8.86 -3.06 -3.35
N GLY A 12 9.71 -2.50 -2.50
CA GLY A 12 9.92 -3.05 -1.16
C GLY A 12 11.30 -2.74 -0.59
N GLN A 13 11.55 -3.27 0.59
CA GLN A 13 12.82 -3.16 1.32
C GLN A 13 13.27 -4.54 1.79
N ASP A 14 14.53 -4.64 2.22
CA ASP A 14 15.08 -5.87 2.79
C ASP A 14 14.27 -6.31 4.02
N LEU A 15 13.85 -7.57 4.05
CA LEU A 15 13.11 -8.17 5.17
C LEU A 15 13.93 -8.27 6.45
N PHE A 16 15.26 -8.27 6.35
CA PHE A 16 16.18 -8.35 7.48
C PHE A 16 16.82 -7.01 7.85
N GLY A 17 16.40 -5.91 7.20
CA GLY A 17 16.81 -4.56 7.57
C GLY A 17 16.08 -4.07 8.83
N ASP A 18 16.63 -3.05 9.47
CA ASP A 18 16.06 -2.45 10.70
C ASP A 18 14.82 -1.56 10.45
N GLY A 19 14.35 -1.46 9.21
CA GLY A 19 13.24 -0.60 8.82
C GLY A 19 11.87 -1.18 9.20
N GLN A 20 11.02 -0.38 9.85
CA GLN A 20 9.59 -0.71 10.00
C GLN A 20 8.82 -0.28 8.75
N TRP A 21 7.86 -1.10 8.32
CA TRP A 21 6.94 -0.72 7.25
C TRP A 21 5.77 0.06 7.82
N GLU A 22 5.66 1.33 7.41
CA GLU A 22 4.50 2.18 7.70
C GLU A 22 3.23 1.65 7.01
N TRP A 23 3.38 1.00 5.84
CA TRP A 23 2.30 0.38 5.10
C TRP A 23 2.80 -0.66 4.09
N LEU A 24 1.90 -1.56 3.68
CA LEU A 24 2.09 -2.52 2.59
C LEU A 24 1.01 -2.35 1.51
N ILE A 25 1.33 -2.70 0.26
CA ILE A 25 0.36 -2.77 -0.84
C ILE A 25 0.08 -4.24 -1.17
N ALA A 26 -1.19 -4.61 -1.19
CA ALA A 26 -1.66 -5.84 -1.83
C ALA A 26 -2.59 -5.46 -2.98
N ALA A 27 -2.28 -5.88 -4.20
CA ALA A 27 -3.05 -5.47 -5.38
C ALA A 27 -3.52 -6.66 -6.22
N SER A 28 -4.69 -6.48 -6.82
CA SER A 28 -5.20 -7.28 -7.93
C SER A 28 -5.16 -6.44 -9.21
N TYR A 29 -5.79 -6.92 -10.28
CA TYR A 29 -5.89 -6.16 -11.53
C TYR A 29 -6.77 -4.90 -11.41
N ALA A 30 -7.82 -4.96 -10.57
CA ALA A 30 -8.83 -3.91 -10.46
C ALA A 30 -8.83 -3.19 -9.10
N ASP A 31 -8.34 -3.87 -8.07
CA ASP A 31 -8.43 -3.42 -6.68
C ASP A 31 -7.05 -3.39 -6.03
N TYR A 32 -6.90 -2.57 -5.00
CA TYR A 32 -5.72 -2.63 -4.14
C TYR A 32 -6.08 -2.31 -2.69
N ALA A 33 -5.27 -2.84 -1.78
CA ALA A 33 -5.37 -2.63 -0.36
C ALA A 33 -4.07 -2.02 0.17
N LEU A 34 -4.20 -0.98 0.97
CA LEU A 34 -3.13 -0.37 1.75
C LEU A 34 -3.28 -0.86 3.18
N ILE A 35 -2.31 -1.65 3.63
CA ILE A 35 -2.31 -2.29 4.94
C ILE A 35 -1.39 -1.47 5.84
N GLU A 36 -1.98 -0.70 6.75
CA GLU A 36 -1.30 0.05 7.80
C GLU A 36 -1.49 -0.66 9.15
N PRO A 37 -0.66 -0.40 10.17
CA PRO A 37 -0.79 -1.07 11.47
C PRO A 37 -2.18 -0.96 12.12
N GLU A 38 -2.85 0.19 11.96
CA GLU A 38 -4.13 0.48 12.62
C GLU A 38 -5.34 0.40 11.69
N ARG A 39 -5.13 0.21 10.37
CA ARG A 39 -6.23 0.15 9.40
C ARG A 39 -5.84 -0.51 8.09
N VAL A 40 -6.85 -0.95 7.35
CA VAL A 40 -6.72 -1.38 5.96
C VAL A 40 -7.62 -0.52 5.09
N THR A 41 -7.03 0.22 4.13
CA THR A 41 -7.79 0.97 3.13
C THR A 41 -7.90 0.13 1.86
N ILE A 42 -9.12 -0.27 1.48
CA ILE A 42 -9.38 -1.07 0.29
C ILE A 42 -10.00 -0.16 -0.76
N VAL A 43 -9.39 -0.10 -1.93
CA VAL A 43 -9.83 0.72 -3.06
C VAL A 43 -10.23 -0.18 -4.21
N TYR A 44 -11.43 0.06 -4.74
CA TYR A 44 -12.02 -0.63 -5.87
C TYR A 44 -12.56 0.40 -6.87
N PRO A 45 -12.89 0.04 -8.12
CA PRO A 45 -13.32 1.01 -9.13
C PRO A 45 -14.52 1.87 -8.72
N ALA A 46 -15.41 1.33 -7.88
CA ALA A 46 -16.62 2.00 -7.41
C ALA A 46 -16.44 2.86 -6.14
N GLY A 47 -15.26 2.89 -5.51
CA GLY A 47 -15.03 3.63 -4.27
C GLY A 47 -13.98 3.00 -3.36
N TYR A 48 -14.17 3.16 -2.06
CA TYR A 48 -13.26 2.62 -1.05
C TYR A 48 -13.99 2.28 0.24
N GLU A 49 -13.40 1.38 1.02
CA GLU A 49 -13.77 1.15 2.41
C GLU A 49 -12.52 1.12 3.29
N ILE A 50 -12.70 1.39 4.59
CA ILE A 50 -11.61 1.27 5.57
C ILE A 50 -12.03 0.27 6.64
N ARG A 51 -11.13 -0.68 6.91
CA ARG A 51 -11.22 -1.61 8.03
C ARG A 51 -10.31 -1.14 9.16
N ASP A 52 -10.78 -1.19 10.41
CA ASP A 52 -9.92 -0.95 11.57
C ASP A 52 -8.94 -2.10 11.83
N ARG A 53 -8.12 -2.00 12.88
CA ARG A 53 -7.16 -3.03 13.29
C ARG A 53 -7.80 -4.40 13.57
N ASP A 54 -9.06 -4.43 14.00
CA ASP A 54 -9.82 -5.65 14.23
C ASP A 54 -10.62 -6.08 12.99
N TYR A 55 -10.31 -5.46 11.85
CA TYR A 55 -10.91 -5.69 10.54
C TYR A 55 -12.42 -5.34 10.42
N ARG A 56 -12.93 -4.49 11.31
CA ARG A 56 -14.32 -4.00 11.26
C ARG A 56 -14.45 -2.81 10.34
N LEU A 57 -15.59 -2.70 9.67
CA LEU A 57 -15.89 -1.60 8.76
C LEU A 57 -16.02 -0.27 9.53
N VAL A 58 -15.27 0.74 9.10
CA VAL A 58 -15.38 2.11 9.60
C VAL A 58 -16.55 2.81 8.87
N GLY A 59 -17.57 3.24 9.61
CA GLY A 59 -18.81 3.77 9.02
C GLY A 59 -18.70 5.12 8.31
N HIS A 60 -17.79 6.00 8.77
CA HIS A 60 -17.51 7.30 8.16
C HIS A 60 -16.01 7.46 7.91
N PRO A 61 -15.45 6.68 6.96
CA PRO A 61 -14.02 6.65 6.75
C PRO A 61 -13.55 7.97 6.12
N THR A 62 -12.41 8.46 6.58
CA THR A 62 -11.67 9.53 5.89
C THR A 62 -10.48 8.90 5.18
N ILE A 63 -10.43 9.05 3.85
CA ILE A 63 -9.35 8.48 3.05
C ILE A 63 -7.98 9.07 3.43
N PRO A 64 -6.96 8.24 3.67
CA PRO A 64 -5.62 8.73 3.97
C PRO A 64 -4.88 9.15 2.71
N ARG A 65 -5.09 10.40 2.31
CA ARG A 65 -4.64 10.96 1.03
C ARG A 65 -3.14 10.75 0.76
N GLU A 66 -2.29 10.93 1.77
CA GLU A 66 -0.84 10.83 1.58
C GLU A 66 -0.38 9.38 1.37
N VAL A 67 -0.93 8.43 2.13
CA VAL A 67 -0.63 6.99 1.97
C VAL A 67 -1.15 6.49 0.61
N VAL A 68 -2.37 6.88 0.24
CA VAL A 68 -2.93 6.56 -1.08
C VAL A 68 -2.10 7.15 -2.22
N ARG A 69 -1.66 8.41 -2.11
CA ARG A 69 -0.79 9.04 -3.11
C ARG A 69 0.55 8.30 -3.22
N ALA A 70 1.18 7.97 -2.09
CA ALA A 70 2.46 7.26 -2.08
C ALA A 70 2.33 5.88 -2.72
N ALA A 71 1.24 5.17 -2.43
CA ALA A 71 0.98 3.87 -3.04
C ALA A 71 0.74 3.95 -4.54
N LEU A 72 -0.06 4.92 -5.01
CA LEU A 72 -0.26 5.15 -6.45
C LEU A 72 1.06 5.47 -7.16
N HIS A 73 1.92 6.29 -6.55
CA HIS A 73 3.24 6.58 -7.09
C HIS A 73 4.07 5.29 -7.21
N GLU A 74 4.12 4.46 -6.17
CA GLU A 74 4.88 3.21 -6.18
C GLU A 74 4.35 2.21 -7.19
N MET A 75 3.03 1.98 -7.23
CA MET A 75 2.38 1.13 -8.23
C MET A 75 2.64 1.64 -9.66
N SER A 76 2.78 2.95 -9.84
CA SER A 76 2.99 3.54 -11.16
C SER A 76 4.42 3.43 -11.70
N ARG A 77 5.39 3.14 -10.81
CA ARG A 77 6.82 3.39 -11.03
C ARG A 77 7.45 2.60 -12.18
N PHE A 78 6.82 1.50 -12.58
CA PHE A 78 7.31 0.61 -13.63
C PHE A 78 6.49 0.66 -14.94
N TYR A 79 5.43 1.48 -15.02
CA TYR A 79 4.72 1.68 -16.28
C TYR A 79 5.54 2.57 -17.22
N ARG A 80 5.36 2.37 -18.53
CA ARG A 80 5.98 3.15 -19.61
C ARG A 80 4.93 3.80 -20.47
#